data_AF-E7QST0-F1
#
_entry.id   AF-E7QST0-F1
#
_cell.length_a   1.000
_cell.length_b   1.000
_cell.length_c   1.000
_cell.angle_alpha   90.00
_cell.angle_beta   90.00
_cell.angle_gamma   90.00
#
_symmetry.space_group_name_H-M   'P 1'
#
loop_
_entity.id
_entity.type
_entity.pdbx_description
1 polymer ?
#
loop_
_entity_poly.entity_id
_entity_poly.type
_entity_poly.pdbx_seq_one_letter_code
_entity_poly.pdbx_strand_id
1 'polypeptide(L)'
;MGLPLVDGIFPAMVLAGALSSPVGIIQVGLLVFGGSATVAVILAEMDGSPREQATSVLAVGVVLIAIAGIEAAFAPTIASALKMETFERFAALVIAAIAAKTASARIGEVLPSPGIIIGFGLLASLQPSGFEVKAIEATQILPAVAAAGTGVAFALAIALTSPWLRGIVDIDRFRFGSAVALGVLPLSILGFAPGRAPLAVLAVTSMLALDPGEHVPDDLDDAHADASADAPAEPAPADGTAVTDGGENAELTEGEDSSAAYGYPGEEDGDERRPWL
;
A
#
# COMPACT_ATOMS: atom_id res chain seq x y z
N MET A 1 -0.87 7.43 6.22
CA MET A 1 -0.41 8.18 5.03
C MET A 1 -1.44 9.26 4.76
N GLY A 2 -1.01 10.47 4.42
CA GLY A 2 -1.90 11.59 4.17
C GLY A 2 -2.85 11.29 3.01
N LEU A 3 -4.04 11.88 3.04
CA LEU A 3 -5.00 11.74 1.94
C LEU A 3 -4.31 12.15 0.62
N PRO A 4 -4.57 11.48 -0.51
CA PRO A 4 -3.93 11.81 -1.80
C PRO A 4 -4.05 13.28 -2.24
N LEU A 5 -5.07 13.97 -1.73
CA LEU A 5 -5.28 15.41 -1.88
C LEU A 5 -4.24 16.22 -1.07
N VAL A 6 -4.08 15.88 0.20
CA VAL A 6 -3.17 16.56 1.15
C VAL A 6 -1.71 16.32 0.79
N ASP A 7 -1.39 15.18 0.20
CA ASP A 7 -0.03 14.84 -0.24
C ASP A 7 0.37 15.55 -1.56
N GLY A 8 -0.51 16.36 -2.16
CA GLY A 8 -0.23 17.15 -3.36
C GLY A 8 -0.20 16.34 -4.67
N ILE A 9 -0.49 15.05 -4.61
CA ILE A 9 -0.46 14.12 -5.75
C ILE A 9 -1.59 14.44 -6.72
N PHE A 10 -2.80 14.66 -6.19
CA PHE A 10 -3.95 14.97 -7.02
C PHE A 10 -3.81 16.33 -7.75
N PRO A 11 -3.45 17.44 -7.09
CA PRO A 11 -3.10 18.68 -7.78
C PRO A 11 -2.05 18.47 -8.87
N ALA A 12 -1.01 17.67 -8.60
CA ALA A 12 0.03 17.38 -9.58
C ALA A 12 -0.50 16.64 -10.81
N MET A 13 -1.42 15.69 -10.65
CA MET A 13 -2.06 14.98 -11.76
C MET A 13 -3.04 15.86 -12.55
N VAL A 14 -3.79 16.73 -11.87
CA VAL A 14 -4.67 17.70 -12.53
C VAL A 14 -3.84 18.61 -13.43
N LEU A 15 -2.75 19.16 -12.87
CA LEU A 15 -1.79 20.00 -13.58
C LEU A 15 -1.12 19.25 -14.74
N ALA A 16 -0.73 18.00 -14.54
CA ALA A 16 -0.13 17.15 -15.58
C ALA A 16 -1.11 16.66 -16.65
N GLY A 17 -2.38 17.09 -16.62
CA GLY A 17 -3.36 16.76 -17.65
C GLY A 17 -3.88 15.32 -17.61
N ALA A 18 -3.69 14.59 -16.50
CA ALA A 18 -4.13 13.19 -16.36
C ALA A 18 -5.66 13.02 -16.49
N LEU A 19 -6.42 14.09 -16.29
CA LEU A 19 -7.88 14.12 -16.34
C LEU A 19 -8.46 14.61 -17.68
N SER A 20 -7.61 14.78 -18.70
CA SER A 20 -8.01 15.30 -20.03
C SER A 20 -8.91 14.36 -20.85
N SER A 21 -9.07 13.11 -20.42
CA SER A 21 -9.92 12.12 -21.10
C SER A 21 -10.83 11.36 -20.12
N PRO A 22 -11.97 10.83 -20.58
CA PRO A 22 -12.85 10.01 -19.73
C PRO A 22 -12.14 8.79 -19.14
N VAL A 23 -11.22 8.18 -19.90
CA VAL A 23 -10.41 7.05 -19.42
C VAL A 23 -9.46 7.50 -18.32
N GLY A 24 -8.80 8.65 -18.48
CA GLY A 24 -7.91 9.22 -17.47
C GLY A 24 -8.64 9.55 -16.17
N ILE A 25 -9.86 10.09 -16.25
CA ILE A 25 -10.73 10.35 -15.09
C ILE A 25 -10.99 9.06 -14.31
N ILE A 26 -11.41 8.00 -14.99
CA ILE A 26 -11.71 6.71 -14.35
C ILE A 26 -10.44 6.11 -13.74
N GLN A 27 -9.33 6.16 -14.47
CA GLN A 27 -8.04 5.62 -14.04
C GLN A 27 -7.50 6.32 -12.79
N VAL A 28 -7.51 7.64 -12.77
CA VAL A 28 -7.12 8.42 -11.58
C VAL A 28 -8.08 8.16 -10.43
N GLY A 29 -9.39 8.12 -10.71
CA GLY A 29 -10.41 7.78 -9.73
C GLY A 29 -10.18 6.46 -9.03
N LEU A 30 -9.96 5.39 -9.80
CA LEU A 30 -9.76 4.04 -9.26
C LEU A 30 -8.38 3.86 -8.62
N LEU A 31 -7.31 4.41 -9.18
CA LEU A 31 -5.95 4.15 -8.70
C LEU A 31 -5.54 5.05 -7.54
N VAL A 32 -5.97 6.31 -7.54
CA VAL A 32 -5.53 7.28 -6.53
C VAL A 32 -6.52 7.39 -5.38
N PHE A 33 -7.83 7.44 -5.67
CA PHE A 33 -8.85 7.54 -4.63
C PHE A 33 -9.43 6.19 -4.22
N GLY A 34 -9.65 5.29 -5.20
CA GLY A 34 -10.15 3.94 -4.97
C GLY A 34 -9.05 2.89 -4.73
N GLY A 35 -7.79 3.30 -4.57
CA GLY A 35 -6.64 2.40 -4.53
C GLY A 35 -6.66 1.38 -3.37
N SER A 36 -5.62 0.57 -3.27
CA SER A 36 -5.54 -0.52 -2.28
C SER A 36 -5.68 -0.11 -0.83
N ALA A 37 -5.25 1.09 -0.47
CA ALA A 37 -5.48 1.62 0.87
C ALA A 37 -6.98 1.70 1.19
N THR A 38 -7.81 2.17 0.26
CA THR A 38 -9.25 2.27 0.43
C THR A 38 -9.90 0.90 0.59
N VAL A 39 -9.50 -0.08 -0.23
CA VAL A 39 -10.01 -1.45 -0.13
C VAL A 39 -9.59 -2.11 1.19
N ALA A 40 -8.32 -1.98 1.57
CA ALA A 40 -7.80 -2.53 2.82
C ALA A 40 -8.53 -1.94 4.04
N VAL A 41 -8.70 -0.62 4.10
CA VAL A 41 -9.43 0.05 5.20
C VAL A 41 -10.87 -0.46 5.27
N ILE A 42 -11.59 -0.53 4.14
CA ILE A 42 -13.00 -0.95 4.15
C ILE A 42 -13.16 -2.43 4.54
N LEU A 43 -12.28 -3.30 4.04
CA LEU A 43 -12.41 -4.74 4.28
C LEU A 43 -11.82 -5.17 5.63
N ALA A 44 -10.73 -4.55 6.08
CA ALA A 44 -10.00 -4.96 7.28
C ALA A 44 -10.31 -4.12 8.53
N GLU A 45 -10.59 -2.82 8.39
CA GLU A 45 -10.68 -1.90 9.53
C GLU A 45 -12.10 -1.38 9.80
N MET A 46 -12.96 -1.35 8.79
CA MET A 46 -14.33 -0.87 8.97
C MET A 46 -15.24 -1.96 9.51
N ASP A 47 -15.78 -1.74 10.70
CA ASP A 47 -16.80 -2.61 11.30
C ASP A 47 -18.22 -2.16 10.97
N GLY A 48 -19.20 -3.01 11.31
CA GLY A 48 -20.62 -2.73 11.15
C GLY A 48 -21.22 -3.24 9.84
N SER A 49 -22.51 -2.96 9.67
CA SER A 49 -23.29 -3.37 8.51
C SER A 49 -22.86 -2.63 7.24
N PRO A 50 -23.10 -3.21 6.05
CA PRO A 50 -22.76 -2.56 4.77
C PRO A 50 -23.35 -1.15 4.62
N ARG A 51 -24.48 -0.86 5.26
CA ARG A 51 -25.11 0.46 5.27
C ARG A 51 -24.35 1.47 6.11
N GLU A 52 -23.86 1.07 7.29
CA GLU A 52 -23.06 1.93 8.17
C GLU A 52 -21.71 2.26 7.52
N GLN A 53 -21.09 1.26 6.89
CA GLN A 53 -19.87 1.45 6.11
C GLN A 53 -20.11 2.42 4.94
N ALA A 54 -21.19 2.23 4.18
CA ALA A 54 -21.58 3.11 3.08
C ALA A 54 -21.81 4.57 3.54
N THR A 55 -22.47 4.78 4.68
CA THR A 55 -22.67 6.13 5.23
C THR A 55 -21.33 6.79 5.57
N SER A 56 -20.39 6.04 6.17
CA SER A 56 -19.06 6.54 6.50
C SER A 56 -18.25 6.89 5.24
N VAL A 57 -18.28 6.02 4.23
CA VAL A 57 -17.64 6.26 2.92
C VAL A 57 -18.22 7.49 2.24
N LEU A 58 -19.55 7.67 2.26
CA LEU A 58 -20.20 8.85 1.67
C LEU A 58 -19.84 10.13 2.42
N ALA A 59 -19.77 10.10 3.76
CA ALA A 59 -19.41 11.27 4.57
C ALA A 59 -17.99 11.75 4.21
N VAL A 60 -17.01 10.85 4.15
CA VAL A 60 -15.64 11.17 3.74
C VAL A 60 -15.60 11.55 2.25
N GLY A 61 -16.37 10.85 1.41
CA GLY A 61 -16.43 11.06 -0.02
C GLY A 61 -16.92 12.45 -0.42
N VAL A 62 -17.91 13.01 0.29
CA VAL A 62 -18.38 14.39 0.06
C VAL A 62 -17.26 15.40 0.29
N VAL A 63 -16.49 15.23 1.38
CA VAL A 63 -15.35 16.11 1.70
C VAL A 63 -14.25 15.96 0.63
N LEU A 64 -13.94 14.73 0.23
CA LEU A 64 -12.94 14.43 -0.80
C LEU A 64 -13.30 15.06 -2.15
N ILE A 65 -14.56 14.94 -2.58
CA ILE A 65 -15.06 15.54 -3.83
C ILE A 65 -14.98 17.07 -3.77
N ALA A 66 -15.37 17.67 -2.64
CA ALA A 66 -15.33 19.11 -2.47
C ALA A 66 -13.90 19.65 -2.56
N ILE A 67 -12.95 19.00 -1.86
CA ILE A 67 -11.53 19.40 -1.89
C ILE A 67 -10.96 19.22 -3.31
N ALA A 68 -11.24 18.11 -3.98
CA ALA A 68 -10.79 17.88 -5.36
C ALA A 68 -11.27 18.99 -6.32
N GLY A 69 -12.53 19.44 -6.16
CA GLY A 69 -13.07 20.56 -6.93
C GLY A 69 -12.37 21.88 -6.64
N ILE A 70 -12.05 22.17 -5.37
CA ILE A 70 -11.32 23.36 -4.95
C ILE A 70 -9.89 23.35 -5.54
N GLU A 71 -9.17 22.24 -5.42
CA GLU A 71 -7.80 22.11 -5.94
C GLU A 71 -7.76 22.32 -7.46
N ALA A 72 -8.72 21.73 -8.18
CA ALA A 72 -8.84 21.90 -9.62
C ALA A 72 -9.19 23.34 -10.03
N ALA A 73 -9.95 24.07 -9.22
CA ALA A 73 -10.25 25.48 -9.47
C ALA A 73 -9.00 26.36 -9.44
N PHE A 74 -8.01 26.03 -8.61
CA PHE A 74 -6.74 26.77 -8.51
C PHE A 74 -5.66 26.29 -9.48
N ALA A 75 -5.84 25.12 -10.11
CA ALA A 75 -4.85 24.53 -11.01
C ALA A 75 -4.38 25.48 -12.13
N PRO A 76 -5.22 26.27 -12.82
CA PRO A 76 -4.75 27.15 -13.91
C PRO A 76 -3.83 28.26 -13.43
N THR A 77 -4.14 28.83 -12.29
CA THR A 77 -3.36 29.90 -11.67
C THR A 77 -2.02 29.34 -11.23
N ILE A 78 -1.98 28.14 -10.65
CA ILE A 78 -0.73 27.45 -10.30
C ILE A 78 0.08 27.14 -11.56
N ALA A 79 -0.55 26.57 -12.59
CA ALA A 79 0.09 26.23 -13.87
C ALA A 79 0.75 27.45 -14.55
N SER A 80 0.16 28.65 -14.43
CA SER A 80 0.74 29.87 -15.00
C SER A 80 2.14 30.18 -14.45
N ALA A 81 2.40 29.78 -13.21
CA ALA A 81 3.66 30.04 -12.52
C ALA A 81 4.72 28.96 -12.78
N LEU A 82 4.42 27.91 -13.57
CA LEU A 82 5.24 26.71 -13.66
C LEU A 82 5.59 26.35 -15.12
N LYS A 83 6.82 25.89 -15.35
CA LYS A 83 7.22 25.17 -16.56
C LYS A 83 6.61 23.76 -16.51
N MET A 84 5.47 23.61 -17.17
CA MET A 84 4.67 22.37 -17.16
C MET A 84 5.48 21.13 -17.56
N GLU A 85 6.33 21.21 -18.58
CA GLU A 85 7.17 20.07 -18.99
C GLU A 85 8.07 19.55 -17.85
N THR A 86 8.63 20.45 -17.04
CA THR A 86 9.45 20.05 -15.88
C THR A 86 8.55 19.46 -14.79
N PHE A 87 7.44 20.14 -14.49
CA PHE A 87 6.51 19.74 -13.45
C PHE A 87 5.89 18.36 -13.69
N GLU A 88 5.47 18.07 -14.93
CA GLU A 88 4.91 16.79 -15.35
C GLU A 88 5.86 15.62 -15.09
N ARG A 89 7.16 15.80 -15.33
CA ARG A 89 8.18 14.78 -15.05
C ARG A 89 8.29 14.49 -13.56
N PHE A 90 8.24 15.51 -12.72
CA PHE A 90 8.22 15.33 -11.27
C PHE A 90 6.92 14.69 -10.80
N ALA A 91 5.76 15.08 -11.34
CA ALA A 91 4.48 14.46 -11.04
C ALA A 91 4.49 12.96 -11.38
N ALA A 92 5.02 12.58 -12.55
CA ALA A 92 5.22 11.19 -12.92
C ALA A 92 6.15 10.45 -11.94
N LEU A 93 7.25 11.09 -11.51
CA LEU A 93 8.18 10.52 -10.54
C LEU A 93 7.54 10.31 -9.17
N VAL A 94 6.69 11.23 -8.72
CA VAL A 94 5.92 11.11 -7.47
C VAL A 94 5.02 9.88 -7.51
N ILE A 95 4.26 9.70 -8.59
CA ILE A 95 3.36 8.55 -8.76
C ILE A 95 4.17 7.25 -8.77
N ALA A 96 5.30 7.22 -9.47
CA ALA A 96 6.19 6.07 -9.49
C ALA A 96 6.76 5.75 -8.09
N ALA A 97 7.12 6.78 -7.31
CA ALA A 97 7.62 6.60 -5.95
C ALA A 97 6.55 6.03 -5.00
N ILE A 98 5.30 6.49 -5.12
CA ILE A 98 4.18 5.96 -4.33
C ILE A 98 3.90 4.51 -4.70
N ALA A 99 3.84 4.21 -6.01
CA ALA A 99 3.67 2.85 -6.50
C ALA A 99 4.76 1.92 -5.95
N ALA A 100 6.03 2.34 -6.02
CA ALA A 100 7.15 1.57 -5.50
C ALA A 100 7.07 1.35 -3.98
N LYS A 101 6.69 2.37 -3.21
CA LYS A 101 6.54 2.29 -1.76
C LYS A 101 5.36 1.41 -1.33
N THR A 102 4.28 1.38 -2.12
CA THR A 102 3.15 0.48 -1.89
C THR A 102 3.51 -0.97 -2.25
N ALA A 103 4.35 -1.17 -3.26
CA ALA A 103 4.78 -2.51 -3.69
C ALA A 103 5.86 -3.13 -2.79
N SER A 104 6.70 -2.32 -2.13
CA SER A 104 7.79 -2.83 -1.30
C SER A 104 8.14 -1.91 -0.13
N ALA A 105 8.08 -2.47 1.07
CA ALA A 105 8.49 -1.78 2.31
C ALA A 105 9.97 -1.35 2.27
N ARG A 106 10.87 -2.22 1.76
CA ARG A 106 12.31 -1.92 1.63
C ARG A 106 12.59 -0.74 0.70
N ILE A 107 11.88 -0.66 -0.41
CA ILE A 107 12.03 0.48 -1.35
C ILE A 107 11.48 1.77 -0.71
N GLY A 108 10.43 1.65 0.11
CA GLY A 108 9.83 2.75 0.85
C GLY A 108 10.74 3.43 1.88
N GLU A 109 11.79 2.76 2.35
CA GLU A 109 12.79 3.29 3.29
C GLU A 109 13.86 4.15 2.59
N VAL A 110 14.17 3.83 1.33
CA VAL A 110 15.23 4.51 0.55
C VAL A 110 14.68 5.69 -0.26
N LEU A 111 13.42 5.60 -0.73
CA LEU A 111 12.84 6.64 -1.56
C LEU A 111 12.46 7.89 -0.75
N PRO A 112 12.71 9.10 -1.31
CA PRO A 112 12.25 10.34 -0.70
C PRO A 112 10.72 10.35 -0.61
N SER A 113 10.20 11.06 0.40
CA SER A 113 8.75 11.18 0.56
C SER A 113 8.12 11.89 -0.66
N PRO A 114 6.90 11.51 -1.06
CA PRO A 114 6.19 12.14 -2.18
C PRO A 114 6.17 13.68 -2.10
N GLY A 115 5.93 14.23 -0.91
CA GLY A 115 5.92 15.68 -0.68
C GLY A 115 7.27 16.36 -0.94
N ILE A 116 8.40 15.71 -0.62
CA ILE A 116 9.74 16.24 -0.93
C ILE A 116 9.93 16.32 -2.45
N ILE A 117 9.53 15.27 -3.17
CA ILE A 117 9.64 15.20 -4.63
C ILE A 117 8.78 16.31 -5.27
N ILE A 118 7.55 16.49 -4.80
CA ILE A 118 6.66 17.58 -5.25
C ILE A 118 7.29 18.94 -4.95
N GLY A 119 7.86 19.14 -3.77
CA GLY A 119 8.54 20.38 -3.39
C GLY A 119 9.70 20.73 -4.31
N PHE A 120 10.57 19.76 -4.61
CA PHE A 120 11.64 19.94 -5.61
C PHE A 120 11.07 20.17 -7.01
N GLY A 121 9.99 19.49 -7.37
CA GLY A 121 9.32 19.68 -8.66
C GLY A 121 8.78 21.09 -8.81
N LEU A 122 8.12 21.64 -7.79
CA LEU A 122 7.64 23.02 -7.74
C LEU A 122 8.81 24.00 -7.84
N LEU A 123 9.88 23.79 -7.07
CA LEU A 123 11.05 24.68 -7.08
C LEU A 123 11.76 24.67 -8.45
N ALA A 124 11.92 23.51 -9.07
CA ALA A 124 12.58 23.35 -10.36
C ALA A 124 11.72 23.82 -11.55
N SER A 125 10.40 23.79 -11.40
CA SER A 125 9.46 24.26 -12.42
C SER A 125 9.07 25.73 -12.27
N LEU A 126 9.36 26.38 -11.13
CA LEU A 126 8.95 27.76 -10.87
C LEU A 126 9.45 28.74 -11.93
N GLN A 127 8.52 29.45 -12.55
CA GLN A 127 8.73 30.53 -13.52
C GLN A 127 7.90 31.75 -13.10
N PRO A 128 8.39 32.57 -12.16
CA PRO A 128 7.60 33.65 -11.56
C PRO A 128 7.20 34.74 -12.56
N SER A 129 7.92 34.87 -13.67
CA SER A 129 7.58 35.82 -14.74
C SER A 129 6.31 35.48 -15.52
N GLY A 130 5.79 34.25 -15.40
CA GLY A 130 4.57 33.78 -16.07
C GLY A 130 3.30 33.86 -15.22
N PHE A 131 3.42 34.32 -13.95
CA PHE A 131 2.31 34.29 -13.01
C PHE A 131 1.14 35.15 -13.47
N GLU A 132 -0.03 34.51 -13.59
CA GLU A 132 -1.28 35.12 -14.00
C GLU A 132 -2.43 34.52 -13.19
N VAL A 133 -3.27 35.38 -12.61
CA VAL A 133 -4.50 34.93 -11.95
C VAL A 133 -5.51 34.60 -13.04
N LYS A 134 -5.76 33.30 -13.25
CA LYS A 134 -6.68 32.81 -14.26
C LYS A 134 -8.07 32.60 -13.66
N ALA A 135 -9.09 32.80 -14.50
CA ALA A 135 -10.46 32.56 -14.11
C ALA A 135 -10.69 31.08 -13.80
N ILE A 136 -11.57 30.82 -12.84
CA ILE A 136 -11.99 29.47 -12.49
C ILE A 136 -12.92 28.96 -13.59
N GLU A 137 -12.54 27.88 -14.26
CA GLU A 137 -13.34 27.28 -15.33
C GLU A 137 -13.95 25.94 -14.91
N ALA A 138 -15.24 25.75 -15.21
CA ALA A 138 -15.95 24.50 -14.93
C ALA A 138 -15.36 23.30 -15.71
N THR A 139 -14.70 23.57 -16.83
CA THR A 139 -14.01 22.58 -17.69
C THR A 139 -12.89 21.83 -16.96
N GLN A 140 -12.35 22.37 -15.87
CA GLN A 140 -11.29 21.75 -15.08
C GLN A 140 -11.79 21.16 -13.76
N ILE A 141 -12.80 21.80 -13.15
CA ILE A 141 -13.44 21.30 -11.93
C ILE A 141 -14.19 20.00 -12.22
N LEU A 142 -14.92 19.94 -13.33
CA LEU A 142 -15.81 18.80 -13.61
C LEU A 142 -15.04 17.47 -13.76
N PRO A 143 -13.91 17.39 -14.51
CA PRO A 143 -13.07 16.19 -14.55
C PRO A 143 -12.52 15.78 -13.17
N ALA A 144 -12.11 16.75 -12.35
CA ALA A 144 -11.57 16.51 -11.01
C ALA A 144 -12.62 15.94 -10.06
N VAL A 145 -13.81 16.56 -10.03
CA VAL A 145 -14.97 16.07 -9.29
C VAL A 145 -15.39 14.69 -9.79
N ALA A 146 -15.36 14.44 -11.10
CA ALA A 146 -15.69 13.13 -11.66
C ALA A 146 -14.66 12.06 -11.27
N ALA A 147 -13.37 12.39 -11.21
CA ALA A 147 -12.32 11.46 -10.78
C ALA A 147 -12.49 11.10 -9.30
N ALA A 148 -12.64 12.11 -8.43
CA ALA A 148 -12.96 11.92 -7.02
C ALA A 148 -14.24 11.09 -6.83
N GLY A 149 -15.30 11.44 -7.56
CA GLY A 149 -16.57 10.72 -7.55
C GLY A 149 -16.45 9.27 -8.01
N THR A 150 -15.57 8.99 -8.99
CA THR A 150 -15.30 7.60 -9.42
C THR A 150 -14.65 6.79 -8.30
N GLY A 151 -13.69 7.36 -7.58
CA GLY A 151 -13.08 6.72 -6.41
C GLY A 151 -14.08 6.48 -5.27
N VAL A 152 -14.92 7.47 -4.97
CA VAL A 152 -15.98 7.34 -3.95
C VAL A 152 -17.02 6.30 -4.35
N ALA A 153 -17.44 6.28 -5.62
CA ALA A 153 -18.37 5.28 -6.13
C ALA A 153 -17.80 3.87 -6.05
N PHE A 154 -16.50 3.71 -6.35
CA PHE A 154 -15.80 2.45 -6.18
C PHE A 154 -15.73 2.03 -4.71
N ALA A 155 -15.31 2.92 -3.80
CA ALA A 155 -15.30 2.68 -2.36
C ALA A 155 -16.68 2.28 -1.82
N LEU A 156 -17.74 2.94 -2.30
CA LEU A 156 -19.11 2.62 -1.94
C LEU A 156 -19.51 1.22 -2.42
N ALA A 157 -19.12 0.85 -3.64
CA ALA A 157 -19.36 -0.49 -4.16
C ALA A 157 -18.67 -1.56 -3.29
N ILE A 158 -17.42 -1.33 -2.88
CA ILE A 158 -16.68 -2.21 -1.97
C ILE A 158 -17.36 -2.29 -0.61
N ALA A 159 -17.76 -1.17 0.00
CA ALA A 159 -18.46 -1.16 1.29
C ALA A 159 -19.78 -1.94 1.25
N LEU A 160 -20.57 -1.79 0.18
CA LEU A 160 -21.83 -2.50 0.01
C LEU A 160 -21.64 -4.01 -0.25
N THR A 161 -20.52 -4.40 -0.85
CA THR A 161 -20.20 -5.80 -1.17
C THR A 161 -19.19 -6.42 -0.20
N SER A 162 -18.79 -5.69 0.85
CA SER A 162 -17.79 -6.06 1.85
C SER A 162 -18.00 -7.46 2.45
N PRO A 163 -19.24 -7.88 2.83
CA PRO A 163 -19.47 -9.22 3.38
C PRO A 163 -19.11 -10.36 2.43
N TRP A 164 -19.24 -10.13 1.11
CA TRP A 164 -18.87 -11.12 0.08
C TRP A 164 -17.38 -11.05 -0.23
N LEU A 165 -16.81 -9.85 -0.32
CA LEU A 165 -15.42 -9.63 -0.68
C LEU A 165 -14.42 -10.12 0.38
N ARG A 166 -14.75 -10.02 1.67
CA ARG A 166 -13.87 -10.45 2.78
C ARG A 166 -13.47 -11.93 2.72
N GLY A 167 -14.32 -12.77 2.15
CA GLY A 167 -14.07 -14.22 2.06
C GLY A 167 -13.49 -14.70 0.73
N ILE A 168 -13.18 -13.80 -0.20
CA ILE A 168 -12.72 -14.20 -1.55
C ILE A 168 -11.61 -13.31 -2.11
N VAL A 169 -11.29 -12.18 -1.48
CA VAL A 169 -10.26 -11.26 -2.00
C VAL A 169 -9.01 -11.38 -1.15
N ASP A 170 -7.91 -11.75 -1.78
CA ASP A 170 -6.57 -11.59 -1.21
C ASP A 170 -6.19 -10.10 -1.26
N ILE A 171 -6.23 -9.45 -0.09
CA ILE A 171 -5.93 -8.02 0.09
C ILE A 171 -4.47 -7.71 -0.28
N ASP A 172 -3.53 -8.61 0.04
CA ASP A 172 -2.12 -8.39 -0.23
C ASP A 172 -1.82 -8.46 -1.72
N ARG A 173 -2.41 -9.43 -2.43
CA ARG A 173 -2.29 -9.54 -3.88
C ARG A 173 -2.96 -8.36 -4.60
N PHE A 174 -4.14 -7.93 -4.14
CA PHE A 174 -4.78 -6.73 -4.67
C PHE A 174 -3.92 -5.48 -4.42
N ARG A 175 -3.34 -5.35 -3.22
CA ARG A 175 -2.45 -4.24 -2.86
C ARG A 175 -1.24 -4.19 -3.78
N PHE A 176 -0.56 -5.31 -3.98
CA PHE A 176 0.59 -5.38 -4.87
C PHE A 176 0.22 -5.02 -6.32
N GLY A 177 -0.81 -5.64 -6.90
CA GLY A 177 -1.12 -5.36 -8.30
C GLY A 177 -1.74 -3.98 -8.54
N SER A 178 -2.45 -3.39 -7.57
CA SER A 178 -2.87 -1.99 -7.63
C SER A 178 -1.66 -1.03 -7.62
N ALA A 179 -0.59 -1.37 -6.89
CA ALA A 179 0.67 -0.64 -6.91
C ALA A 179 1.36 -0.76 -8.28
N VAL A 180 1.34 -1.95 -8.89
CA VAL A 180 1.84 -2.14 -10.26
C VAL A 180 1.04 -1.32 -11.26
N ALA A 181 -0.30 -1.32 -11.16
CA ALA A 181 -1.17 -0.50 -12.01
C ALA A 181 -0.86 1.00 -11.85
N LEU A 182 -0.70 1.47 -10.61
CA LEU A 182 -0.26 2.85 -10.32
C LEU A 182 1.14 3.14 -10.87
N GLY A 183 2.04 2.16 -10.90
CA GLY A 183 3.37 2.27 -11.48
C GLY A 183 3.37 2.42 -13.01
N VAL A 184 2.33 1.95 -13.70
CA VAL A 184 2.17 2.13 -15.17
C VAL A 184 1.57 3.51 -15.50
N LEU A 185 0.78 4.11 -14.60
CA LEU A 185 0.20 5.45 -14.77
C LEU A 185 1.21 6.53 -15.21
N PRO A 186 2.39 6.70 -14.59
CA PRO A 186 3.36 7.71 -15.01
C PRO A 186 3.91 7.46 -16.42
N LEU A 187 4.04 6.20 -16.85
CA LEU A 187 4.44 5.87 -18.22
C LEU A 187 3.36 6.29 -19.23
N SER A 188 2.08 6.11 -18.88
CA SER A 188 0.97 6.58 -19.72
C SER A 188 0.90 8.11 -19.77
N ILE A 189 1.14 8.81 -18.65
CA ILE A 189 1.17 10.29 -18.60
C ILE A 189 2.29 10.83 -19.49
N LEU A 190 3.47 10.20 -19.45
CA LEU A 190 4.63 10.60 -20.27
C LEU A 190 4.55 10.11 -21.73
N GLY A 191 3.52 9.36 -22.12
CA GLY A 191 3.33 8.85 -23.48
C GLY A 191 4.16 7.62 -23.84
N PHE A 192 4.80 6.96 -22.87
CA PHE A 192 5.57 5.74 -23.08
C PHE A 192 4.73 4.46 -23.04
N ALA A 193 3.49 4.52 -22.55
CA ALA A 193 2.57 3.39 -22.49
C ALA A 193 1.20 3.76 -23.07
N PRO A 194 0.42 2.78 -23.59
CA PRO A 194 -0.95 3.01 -24.01
C PRO A 194 -1.78 3.64 -22.87
N GLY A 195 -2.64 4.60 -23.20
CA GLY A 195 -3.43 5.33 -22.19
C GLY A 195 -4.38 4.47 -21.34
N ARG A 196 -4.63 3.21 -21.74
CA ARG A 196 -5.49 2.25 -21.02
C ARG A 196 -4.70 1.19 -20.23
N ALA A 197 -3.36 1.20 -20.32
CA ALA A 197 -2.52 0.15 -19.73
C ALA A 197 -2.71 0.02 -18.21
N PRO A 198 -2.78 1.11 -17.41
CA PRO A 198 -2.99 0.99 -15.97
C PRO A 198 -4.33 0.34 -15.60
N LEU A 199 -5.40 0.64 -16.34
CA LEU A 199 -6.70 0.00 -16.15
C LEU A 199 -6.68 -1.49 -16.51
N ALA A 200 -5.95 -1.86 -17.57
CA ALA A 200 -5.79 -3.27 -17.93
C ALA A 200 -5.03 -4.05 -16.83
N VAL A 201 -3.96 -3.47 -16.29
CA VAL A 201 -3.22 -4.05 -15.16
C VAL A 201 -4.10 -4.16 -13.92
N LEU A 202 -4.88 -3.13 -13.61
CA LEU A 202 -5.84 -3.16 -12.50
C LEU A 202 -6.88 -4.27 -12.71
N ALA A 203 -7.46 -4.40 -13.91
CA ALA A 203 -8.45 -5.43 -14.19
C ALA A 203 -7.88 -6.85 -14.05
N VAL A 204 -6.69 -7.11 -14.60
CA VAL A 204 -6.00 -8.40 -14.47
C VAL A 204 -5.65 -8.68 -13.00
N THR A 205 -5.18 -7.67 -12.27
CA THR A 205 -4.91 -7.79 -10.83
C THR A 205 -6.16 -8.14 -10.06
N SER A 206 -7.27 -7.42 -10.28
CA SER A 206 -8.53 -7.69 -9.59
C SER A 206 -9.01 -9.11 -9.86
N MET A 207 -8.81 -9.62 -11.08
CA MET A 207 -9.15 -11.01 -11.41
C MET A 207 -8.22 -12.02 -10.72
N LEU A 208 -6.92 -11.72 -10.60
CA LEU A 208 -5.94 -12.58 -9.93
C LEU A 208 -6.02 -12.54 -8.40
N ALA A 209 -6.57 -11.46 -7.84
CA ALA A 209 -6.78 -11.28 -6.41
C ALA A 209 -8.04 -11.98 -5.89
N LEU A 210 -8.92 -12.45 -6.79
CA LEU A 210 -10.07 -13.27 -6.42
C LEU A 210 -9.60 -14.72 -6.17
N ASP A 211 -9.66 -15.14 -4.91
CA ASP A 211 -9.44 -16.49 -4.46
C ASP A 211 -10.70 -17.06 -3.78
N PRO A 212 -11.61 -17.67 -4.55
CA PRO A 212 -12.81 -18.29 -4.01
C PRO A 212 -12.58 -19.68 -3.36
N GLY A 213 -11.33 -20.13 -3.16
CA GLY A 213 -11.01 -21.53 -2.84
C GLY A 213 -10.21 -21.81 -1.57
N GLU A 214 -9.46 -20.87 -1.02
CA GLU A 214 -8.53 -21.12 0.11
C GLU A 214 -9.15 -21.03 1.53
N HIS A 215 -10.46 -21.27 1.67
CA HIS A 215 -11.07 -21.45 3.00
C HIS A 215 -11.26 -22.94 3.29
N VAL A 216 -10.17 -23.70 3.34
CA VAL A 216 -10.15 -24.94 4.13
C VAL A 216 -9.84 -24.49 5.56
N PRO A 217 -10.77 -24.61 6.52
CA PRO A 217 -10.44 -24.33 7.91
C PRO A 217 -9.31 -25.26 8.33
N ASP A 218 -8.21 -24.70 8.82
CA ASP A 218 -6.98 -25.38 9.25
C ASP A 218 -7.16 -26.23 10.53
N ASP A 219 -8.41 -26.63 10.84
CA ASP A 219 -8.78 -27.31 12.09
C ASP A 219 -8.68 -28.85 12.01
N LEU A 220 -7.90 -29.42 11.08
CA LEU A 220 -7.84 -30.89 10.89
C LEU A 220 -6.46 -31.55 11.07
N ASP A 221 -5.38 -30.82 11.36
CA ASP A 221 -4.04 -31.43 11.47
C ASP A 221 -3.62 -31.87 12.89
N ASP A 222 -4.46 -31.70 13.92
CA ASP A 222 -4.14 -32.13 15.30
C ASP A 222 -4.75 -33.49 15.72
N ALA A 223 -5.17 -34.34 14.78
CA ALA A 223 -5.87 -35.59 15.10
C ALA A 223 -5.26 -36.87 14.51
N HIS A 224 -3.94 -36.97 14.30
CA HIS A 224 -3.33 -38.26 13.94
C HIS A 224 -1.93 -38.48 14.56
N ALA A 225 -1.89 -38.79 15.86
CA ALA A 225 -0.76 -39.50 16.46
C ALA A 225 -1.17 -40.33 17.68
N ASP A 226 -2.14 -41.25 17.52
CA ASP A 226 -2.34 -42.34 18.49
C ASP A 226 -2.95 -43.56 17.79
N ALA A 227 -2.09 -44.54 17.44
CA ALA A 227 -2.36 -45.98 17.53
C ALA A 227 -1.35 -46.79 16.70
N SER A 228 -0.35 -47.38 17.37
CA SER A 228 0.27 -48.65 16.97
C SER A 228 0.94 -49.26 18.19
N ALA A 229 0.20 -50.11 18.90
CA ALA A 229 0.72 -50.96 19.96
C ALA A 229 1.21 -52.30 19.36
N ASP A 230 2.44 -52.69 19.68
CA ASP A 230 2.76 -54.11 19.97
C ASP A 230 4.00 -54.20 20.87
N ALA A 231 3.91 -54.99 21.95
CA ALA A 231 4.94 -55.20 22.97
C ALA A 231 5.65 -56.57 22.75
N PRO A 232 6.80 -56.89 23.40
CA PRO A 232 6.78 -57.29 24.81
C PRO A 232 8.01 -56.89 25.67
N ALA A 233 7.81 -57.03 26.98
CA ALA A 233 8.68 -56.70 28.11
C ALA A 233 10.04 -57.43 28.18
N GLU A 234 11.06 -56.81 28.82
CA GLU A 234 11.69 -57.19 30.12
C GLU A 234 12.94 -56.28 30.43
N PRO A 235 13.65 -56.38 31.59
CA PRO A 235 13.61 -55.39 32.68
C PRO A 235 14.88 -54.52 32.85
N ALA A 236 14.74 -53.49 33.69
CA ALA A 236 15.82 -52.59 34.14
C ALA A 236 16.91 -53.30 34.97
N PRO A 237 18.15 -52.74 34.98
CA PRO A 237 19.00 -52.80 36.15
C PRO A 237 19.31 -51.39 36.69
N ALA A 238 19.24 -51.28 38.01
CA ALA A 238 19.87 -50.23 38.80
C ALA A 238 21.28 -50.71 39.22
N ASP A 239 22.27 -49.82 39.20
CA ASP A 239 23.29 -49.59 40.25
C ASP A 239 24.58 -48.96 39.70
N GLY A 240 25.21 -48.12 40.53
CA GLY A 240 26.68 -48.08 40.59
C GLY A 240 27.40 -46.75 40.33
N THR A 241 27.40 -45.87 41.34
CA THR A 241 28.58 -45.21 41.98
C THR A 241 29.86 -44.80 41.20
N ALA A 242 30.36 -43.62 41.62
CA ALA A 242 31.78 -43.20 41.77
C ALA A 242 32.49 -42.66 40.51
N VAL A 243 33.44 -41.71 40.49
CA VAL A 243 34.20 -40.84 41.44
C VAL A 243 35.11 -39.96 40.54
N THR A 244 35.29 -38.65 40.87
CA THR A 244 36.45 -37.69 40.69
C THR A 244 37.33 -37.73 39.40
N ASP A 245 38.14 -36.77 38.94
CA ASP A 245 38.85 -35.56 39.42
C ASP A 245 39.47 -34.88 38.18
N GLY A 246 39.74 -33.58 38.23
CA GLY A 246 41.00 -33.02 37.72
C GLY A 246 40.98 -32.17 36.43
N GLY A 247 41.26 -30.87 36.57
CA GLY A 247 41.82 -30.07 35.48
C GLY A 247 41.65 -28.55 35.59
N GLU A 248 42.46 -27.90 36.42
CA GLU A 248 42.62 -26.45 36.58
C GLU A 248 42.93 -25.67 35.28
N ASN A 249 42.42 -24.44 35.16
CA ASN A 249 43.25 -23.22 35.25
C ASN A 249 42.38 -21.96 35.23
N ALA A 250 42.55 -21.17 36.29
CA ALA A 250 42.03 -19.83 36.45
C ALA A 250 42.93 -18.82 35.72
N GLU A 251 42.33 -17.81 35.11
CA GLU A 251 42.84 -16.44 35.24
C GLU A 251 41.68 -15.44 35.16
N LEU A 252 41.64 -14.60 36.19
CA LEU A 252 40.62 -13.61 36.49
C LEU A 252 40.90 -12.33 35.73
N THR A 253 39.88 -11.67 35.21
CA THR A 253 39.85 -10.20 35.23
C THR A 253 38.43 -9.73 35.46
N GLU A 254 38.20 -9.24 36.67
CA GLU A 254 36.98 -8.56 37.10
C GLU A 254 36.85 -7.20 36.44
N GLY A 255 35.60 -6.83 36.17
CA GLY A 255 35.16 -5.52 35.74
C GLY A 255 33.64 -5.46 35.75
N GLU A 256 33.05 -5.40 36.95
CA GLU A 256 31.70 -4.87 37.20
C GLU A 256 31.61 -3.44 36.63
N ASP A 257 30.58 -3.04 35.87
CA ASP A 257 29.28 -2.67 36.43
C ASP A 257 28.11 -2.81 35.44
N SER A 258 26.95 -3.08 36.04
CA SER A 258 25.65 -3.47 35.51
C SER A 258 24.85 -2.41 34.71
N SER A 259 24.07 -2.86 33.71
CA SER A 259 22.59 -2.99 33.85
C SER A 259 21.88 -3.54 32.60
N ALA A 260 21.26 -4.70 32.79
CA ALA A 260 20.00 -5.21 32.19
C ALA A 260 19.93 -5.52 30.68
N ALA A 261 20.18 -6.80 30.41
CA ALA A 261 19.72 -7.55 29.25
C ALA A 261 18.19 -7.76 29.26
N TYR A 262 17.58 -7.75 28.07
CA TYR A 262 16.36 -8.49 27.75
C TYR A 262 16.64 -9.25 26.46
N GLY A 263 17.25 -10.43 26.59
CA GLY A 263 17.46 -11.39 25.51
C GLY A 263 16.33 -12.41 25.50
N TYR A 264 15.72 -12.62 24.33
CA TYR A 264 14.75 -13.68 24.09
C TYR A 264 15.52 -14.98 23.79
N PRO A 265 15.15 -16.14 24.37
CA PRO A 265 15.89 -17.38 24.18
C PRO A 265 15.51 -18.02 22.84
N GLY A 266 16.49 -18.30 21.99
CA GLY A 266 16.26 -19.04 20.74
C GLY A 266 17.28 -18.85 19.62
N GLU A 267 18.37 -18.10 19.81
CA GLU A 267 19.48 -18.08 18.84
C GLU A 267 20.50 -19.16 19.19
N GLU A 268 20.33 -20.34 18.60
CA GLU A 268 21.47 -21.18 18.21
C GLU A 268 21.07 -22.00 16.96
N ASP A 269 21.92 -21.83 15.94
CA ASP A 269 22.11 -22.69 14.78
C ASP A 269 21.01 -22.83 13.72
N GLY A 270 21.22 -22.06 12.65
CA GLY A 270 21.27 -22.66 11.32
C GLY A 270 19.94 -23.04 10.69
N ASP A 271 19.10 -22.05 10.38
CA ASP A 271 18.23 -22.16 9.22
C ASP A 271 18.04 -20.79 8.56
N GLU A 272 18.80 -20.60 7.49
CA GLU A 272 18.65 -19.56 6.48
C GLU A 272 17.27 -19.71 5.80
N ARG A 273 16.19 -19.29 6.47
CA ARG A 273 14.85 -19.28 5.85
C ARG A 273 14.82 -18.21 4.76
N ARG A 274 14.89 -18.68 3.52
CA ARG A 274 14.77 -17.86 2.31
C ARG A 274 13.33 -17.34 2.18
N PRO A 275 13.12 -16.08 1.75
CA PRO A 275 11.82 -15.42 1.83
C PRO A 275 10.87 -15.74 0.65
N TRP A 276 10.93 -16.94 0.10
CA TRP A 276 10.00 -17.36 -0.97
C TRP A 276 9.83 -18.88 -1.02
N LEU A 277 9.18 -19.44 -0.02
CA LEU A 277 8.36 -20.64 -0.15
C LEU A 277 7.24 -20.55 0.88
#